data_AF-A0A954N117-F1
#
_entry.id   AF-A0A954N117-F1
#
_cell.length_a   1.000
_cell.length_b   1.000
_cell.length_c   1.000
_cell.angle_alpha   90.00
_cell.angle_beta   90.00
_cell.angle_gamma   90.00
#
_symmetry.space_group_name_H-M   'P 1'
#
loop_
_entity.id
_entity.type
_entity.pdbx_description
1 polymer ?
#
loop_
_entity_poly.entity_id
_entity_poly.type
_entity_poly.pdbx_seq_one_letter_code
_entity_poly.pdbx_strand_id
1 'polypeptide(L)'
;AAKAKRVIFLCMAGGPSHLETFDYKPKLKELHGQPMPASVTDGQPIAQLQGQSLVCQAPMFPFKKRGESGLEISEILPQISSVADDLCIIRSMHTDQINHDPAHTVMNTGTSISGRPSMGAWITYGLGSESGDLPGFVVLTSLSKDGRNPQPIATRQWHSGFLPSRFQGVAFSSHGDPVHYLGNPPGVNREQQQQLVATISKLDTERNRLLVNPEVEARIS
;
A
#
# COMPACT_ATOMS: atom_id res chain seq x y z
N ALA A 1 8.82 26.71 2.63
CA ALA A 1 7.82 25.64 2.44
C ALA A 1 7.89 24.68 3.62
N ALA A 2 6.75 24.37 4.26
CA ALA A 2 6.72 23.32 5.27
C ALA A 2 6.94 21.96 4.57
N LYS A 3 8.08 21.32 4.83
CA LYS A 3 8.39 19.98 4.30
C LYS A 3 7.93 18.97 5.33
N ALA A 4 6.97 18.12 4.98
CA ALA A 4 6.57 17.00 5.82
C ALA A 4 7.80 16.12 6.09
N LYS A 5 8.07 15.83 7.37
CA LYS A 5 9.20 14.98 7.79
C LYS A 5 8.80 13.51 7.98
N ARG A 6 7.53 13.29 8.33
CA ARG A 6 6.96 11.97 8.65
C ARG A 6 5.53 11.92 8.14
N VAL A 7 5.16 10.80 7.54
CA VAL A 7 3.83 10.56 6.98
C VAL A 7 3.31 9.25 7.53
N ILE A 8 2.09 9.27 8.05
CA ILE A 8 1.33 8.07 8.37
C ILE A 8 0.29 7.93 7.27
N PHE A 9 0.37 6.85 6.49
CA PHE A 9 -0.57 6.55 5.42
C PHE A 9 -1.40 5.32 5.79
N LEU A 10 -2.72 5.46 5.78
CA LEU A 10 -3.66 4.41 6.14
C LEU A 10 -4.57 4.11 4.96
N CYS A 11 -4.43 2.91 4.38
CA CYS A 11 -5.39 2.37 3.42
C CYS A 11 -6.37 1.45 4.16
N MET A 12 -7.61 1.90 4.32
CA MET A 12 -8.63 1.22 5.14
C MET A 12 -9.35 0.14 4.32
N ALA A 13 -8.65 -0.95 3.98
CA ALA A 13 -9.25 -2.11 3.32
C ALA A 13 -10.36 -2.73 4.19
N GLY A 14 -11.58 -2.86 3.65
CA GLY A 14 -12.75 -3.29 4.43
C GLY A 14 -13.28 -2.24 5.41
N GLY A 15 -12.76 -1.00 5.35
CA GLY A 15 -13.23 0.12 6.15
C GLY A 15 -14.60 0.65 5.71
N PRO A 16 -15.14 1.66 6.43
CA PRO A 16 -16.41 2.27 6.09
C PRO A 16 -16.37 2.93 4.71
N SER A 17 -17.51 2.94 4.02
CA SER A 17 -17.66 3.57 2.71
C SER A 17 -17.30 5.07 2.78
N HIS A 18 -16.63 5.57 1.75
CA HIS A 18 -16.35 7.01 1.60
C HIS A 18 -17.66 7.83 1.51
N LEU A 19 -18.72 7.22 0.95
CA LEU A 19 -20.07 7.80 0.85
C LEU A 19 -20.77 7.98 2.20
N GLU A 20 -20.29 7.28 3.24
CA GLU A 20 -20.81 7.36 4.61
C GLU A 20 -19.88 8.11 5.57
N THR A 21 -18.76 8.63 5.06
CA THR A 21 -17.72 9.28 5.89
C THR A 21 -17.43 10.70 5.44
N PHE A 22 -16.90 10.87 4.22
CA PHE A 22 -16.32 12.14 3.75
C PHE A 22 -16.89 12.66 2.42
N ASP A 23 -17.73 11.88 1.74
CA ASP A 23 -18.23 12.20 0.40
C ASP A 23 -19.75 12.19 0.33
N TYR A 24 -20.36 13.28 0.80
CA TYR A 24 -21.81 13.46 0.74
C TYR A 24 -22.29 13.56 -0.72
N LYS A 25 -23.18 12.65 -1.11
CA LYS A 25 -23.81 12.65 -2.44
C LYS A 25 -25.32 12.88 -2.33
N PRO A 26 -25.82 14.13 -2.40
CA PRO A 26 -27.25 14.42 -2.30
C PRO A 26 -28.07 13.72 -3.39
N LYS A 27 -27.51 13.52 -4.59
CA LYS A 27 -28.18 12.81 -5.68
C LYS A 27 -28.52 11.35 -5.34
N LEU A 28 -27.70 10.68 -4.52
CA LEU A 28 -27.98 9.31 -4.06
C LEU A 28 -29.21 9.27 -3.14
N LYS A 29 -29.50 10.36 -2.42
CA LYS A 29 -30.72 10.48 -1.61
C LYS A 29 -31.96 10.56 -2.50
N GLU A 30 -31.90 11.31 -3.60
CA GLU A 30 -33.00 11.41 -4.58
C GLU A 30 -33.28 10.07 -5.27
N LEU A 31 -32.22 9.31 -5.57
CA LEU A 31 -32.30 8.03 -6.27
C LEU A 31 -32.53 6.84 -5.33
N HIS A 32 -32.75 7.06 -4.04
CA HIS A 32 -32.82 5.97 -3.07
C HIS A 32 -33.87 4.92 -3.44
N GLY A 33 -33.47 3.66 -3.46
CA GLY A 33 -34.34 2.52 -3.79
C GLY A 33 -34.66 2.38 -5.28
N GLN A 34 -34.24 3.34 -6.12
CA GLN A 34 -34.38 3.23 -7.57
C GLN A 34 -33.27 2.35 -8.16
N PRO A 35 -33.50 1.70 -9.31
CA PRO A 35 -32.44 0.98 -10.02
C PRO A 35 -31.25 1.88 -10.33
N MET A 36 -30.04 1.35 -10.26
CA MET A 36 -28.84 2.07 -10.70
C MET A 36 -28.96 2.47 -12.18
N PRO A 37 -28.59 3.70 -12.56
CA PRO A 37 -28.64 4.12 -13.96
C PRO A 37 -27.74 3.26 -14.85
N ALA A 38 -28.25 2.91 -16.04
CA ALA A 38 -27.50 2.13 -17.04
C ALA A 38 -26.16 2.78 -17.41
N SER A 39 -26.08 4.12 -17.39
CA SER A 39 -24.84 4.87 -17.61
C SER A 39 -23.72 4.58 -16.61
N VAL A 40 -24.03 3.96 -15.46
CA VAL A 40 -23.06 3.55 -14.44
C VAL A 40 -22.76 2.05 -14.52
N THR A 41 -23.73 1.22 -14.93
CA THR A 41 -23.59 -0.24 -14.92
C THR A 41 -23.17 -0.85 -16.25
N ASP A 42 -23.47 -0.19 -17.37
CA ASP A 42 -23.24 -0.73 -18.71
C ASP A 42 -21.74 -0.83 -19.00
N GLY A 43 -21.32 -2.01 -19.47
CA GLY A 43 -19.92 -2.30 -19.79
C GLY A 43 -19.01 -2.49 -18.56
N GLN A 44 -19.52 -2.37 -17.33
CA GLN A 44 -18.74 -2.64 -16.13
C GLN A 44 -18.52 -4.15 -15.93
N PRO A 45 -17.33 -4.59 -15.47
CA PRO A 45 -17.02 -6.01 -15.28
C PRO A 45 -17.66 -6.63 -14.02
N ILE A 46 -18.93 -6.32 -13.74
CA ILE A 46 -19.70 -6.74 -12.56
C ILE A 46 -20.25 -8.18 -12.64
N ALA A 47 -19.45 -9.13 -13.13
CA ALA A 47 -19.86 -10.52 -13.36
C ALA A 47 -20.45 -11.19 -12.11
N GLN A 48 -19.91 -10.89 -10.92
CA GLN A 48 -20.36 -11.44 -9.64
C GLN A 48 -21.75 -10.95 -9.21
N LEU A 49 -22.23 -9.86 -9.81
CA LEU A 49 -23.52 -9.25 -9.51
C LEU A 49 -24.53 -9.44 -10.65
N GLN A 50 -24.22 -10.29 -11.63
CA GLN A 50 -25.14 -10.59 -12.72
C GLN A 50 -26.45 -11.19 -12.21
N GLY A 51 -27.57 -10.68 -12.72
CA GLY A 51 -28.92 -11.12 -12.33
C GLY A 51 -29.40 -10.57 -10.97
N GLN A 52 -28.61 -9.75 -10.28
CA GLN A 52 -29.02 -9.07 -9.05
C GLN A 52 -29.68 -7.72 -9.37
N SER A 53 -30.68 -7.34 -8.58
CA SER A 53 -31.24 -5.98 -8.65
C SER A 53 -30.27 -5.00 -7.99
N LEU A 54 -29.63 -4.15 -8.79
CA LEU A 54 -28.74 -3.09 -8.30
C LEU A 54 -29.55 -1.82 -8.05
N VAL A 55 -29.68 -1.45 -6.78
CA VAL A 55 -30.44 -0.25 -6.37
C VAL A 55 -29.52 0.80 -5.78
N CYS A 56 -29.84 2.07 -6.01
CA CYS A 56 -29.15 3.20 -5.40
C CYS A 56 -29.47 3.27 -3.91
N GLN A 57 -28.43 3.34 -3.08
CA GLN A 57 -28.54 3.50 -1.64
C GLN A 57 -28.28 4.96 -1.26
N ALA A 58 -29.20 5.57 -0.50
CA ALA A 58 -28.97 6.89 0.07
C ALA A 58 -27.88 6.83 1.15
N PRO A 59 -27.19 7.95 1.43
CA PRO A 59 -26.38 8.08 2.63
C PRO A 59 -27.18 7.64 3.85
N MET A 60 -26.65 6.66 4.59
CA MET A 60 -27.31 6.05 5.75
C MET A 60 -27.24 6.95 6.99
N PHE A 61 -26.22 7.80 7.06
CA PHE A 61 -25.99 8.70 8.18
C PHE A 61 -26.11 10.17 7.76
N PRO A 62 -26.55 11.07 8.66
CA PRO A 62 -26.56 12.49 8.38
C PRO A 62 -25.15 13.04 8.17
N PHE A 63 -25.05 14.02 7.28
CA PHE A 63 -23.85 14.83 7.08
C PHE A 63 -24.09 16.23 7.62
N LYS A 64 -23.05 16.82 8.22
CA LYS A 64 -23.08 18.19 8.71
C LYS A 64 -21.84 18.91 8.25
N LYS A 65 -21.97 20.21 7.97
CA LYS A 65 -20.82 21.10 7.78
C LYS A 65 -20.08 21.24 9.10
N ARG A 66 -18.76 21.13 9.07
CA ARG A 66 -17.88 21.14 10.24
C ARG A 66 -16.83 22.24 10.12
N GLY A 67 -16.51 22.84 11.26
CA GLY A 67 -15.51 23.91 11.34
C GLY A 67 -15.84 25.14 10.49
N GLU A 68 -14.85 26.01 10.34
CA GLU A 68 -14.89 27.17 9.43
C GLU A 68 -14.72 26.78 7.96
N SER A 69 -14.01 25.67 7.71
CA SER A 69 -13.83 25.06 6.39
C SER A 69 -15.15 24.62 5.76
N GLY A 70 -16.18 24.38 6.57
CA GLY A 70 -17.49 23.94 6.12
C GLY A 70 -17.48 22.55 5.51
N LEU A 71 -16.46 21.73 5.78
CA LEU A 71 -16.37 20.36 5.26
C LEU A 71 -17.59 19.55 5.71
N GLU A 72 -18.24 18.90 4.76
CA GLU A 72 -19.34 17.97 5.03
C GLU A 72 -18.80 16.61 5.43
N ILE A 73 -18.93 16.28 6.72
CA ILE A 73 -18.46 15.02 7.30
C ILE A 73 -19.63 14.35 8.02
N SER A 74 -19.74 13.04 7.85
CA SER A 74 -20.75 12.21 8.50
C SER A 74 -20.68 12.28 10.02
N GLU A 75 -21.83 12.20 10.68
CA GLU A 75 -21.90 12.22 12.15
C GLU A 75 -21.24 11.01 12.83
N ILE A 76 -20.98 9.93 12.09
CA ILE A 76 -20.34 8.73 12.64
C ILE A 76 -18.86 8.92 12.97
N LEU A 77 -18.26 10.05 12.56
CA LEU A 77 -16.87 10.40 12.82
C LEU A 77 -16.75 11.65 13.72
N PRO A 78 -17.30 11.65 14.96
CA PRO A 78 -17.34 12.84 15.81
C PRO A 78 -15.94 13.38 16.15
N GLN A 79 -14.97 12.48 16.36
CA GLN A 79 -13.61 12.89 16.71
C GLN A 79 -12.87 13.48 15.50
N ILE A 80 -13.00 12.87 14.33
CA ILE A 80 -12.38 13.39 13.10
C ILE A 80 -13.03 14.72 12.70
N SER A 81 -14.36 14.83 12.82
CA SER A 81 -15.07 16.07 12.51
C SER A 81 -14.77 17.23 13.46
N SER A 82 -14.24 16.96 14.66
CA SER A 82 -13.81 18.00 15.60
C SER A 82 -12.56 18.77 15.14
N VAL A 83 -11.78 18.20 14.23
CA VAL A 83 -10.56 18.79 13.66
C VAL A 83 -10.72 19.12 12.17
N ALA A 84 -11.96 19.35 11.71
CA ALA A 84 -12.26 19.53 10.27
C ALA A 84 -11.41 20.61 9.59
N ASP A 85 -11.07 21.68 10.29
CA ASP A 85 -10.30 22.80 9.73
C ASP A 85 -8.81 22.45 9.51
N ASP A 86 -8.32 21.38 10.11
CA ASP A 86 -6.99 20.81 9.88
C ASP A 86 -6.98 19.71 8.81
N LEU A 87 -8.14 19.38 8.22
CA LEU A 87 -8.28 18.31 7.24
C LEU A 87 -8.30 18.86 5.81
N CYS A 88 -7.69 18.11 4.90
CA CYS A 88 -7.88 18.26 3.46
C CYS A 88 -8.52 16.99 2.90
N ILE A 89 -9.70 17.11 2.29
CA ILE A 89 -10.41 15.99 1.67
C ILE A 89 -10.19 16.03 0.16
N ILE A 90 -9.54 15.00 -0.38
CA ILE A 90 -9.31 14.84 -1.82
C ILE A 90 -10.36 13.87 -2.38
N ARG A 91 -11.27 14.38 -3.21
CA ARG A 91 -12.34 13.59 -3.87
C ARG A 91 -12.05 13.28 -5.34
N SER A 92 -10.92 13.73 -5.86
CA SER A 92 -10.53 13.55 -7.26
C SER A 92 -9.84 12.21 -7.54
N MET A 93 -9.57 11.40 -6.51
CA MET A 93 -9.00 10.06 -6.70
C MET A 93 -10.09 9.10 -7.19
N HIS A 94 -9.82 8.42 -8.30
CA HIS A 94 -10.69 7.39 -8.85
C HIS A 94 -9.85 6.21 -9.36
N THR A 95 -10.48 5.05 -9.50
CA THR A 95 -9.88 3.85 -10.09
C THR A 95 -10.92 3.13 -10.95
N ASP A 96 -10.45 2.42 -11.96
CA ASP A 96 -11.20 1.51 -12.81
C ASP A 96 -11.22 0.07 -12.25
N GLN A 97 -10.50 -0.19 -11.16
CA GLN A 97 -10.40 -1.50 -10.55
C GLN A 97 -11.60 -1.80 -9.66
N ILE A 98 -12.41 -2.76 -10.07
CA ILE A 98 -13.61 -3.21 -9.33
C ILE A 98 -13.29 -4.21 -8.20
N ASN A 99 -12.13 -4.86 -8.27
CA ASN A 99 -11.73 -5.93 -7.35
C ASN A 99 -10.70 -5.41 -6.35
N HIS A 100 -10.77 -5.92 -5.11
CA HIS A 100 -9.88 -5.49 -4.02
C HIS A 100 -8.40 -5.62 -4.35
N ASP A 101 -7.96 -6.78 -4.84
CA ASP A 101 -6.53 -7.04 -5.05
C ASP A 101 -5.88 -6.17 -6.15
N PRO A 102 -6.49 -6.00 -7.34
CA PRO A 102 -6.02 -5.01 -8.30
C PRO A 102 -6.08 -3.57 -7.79
N ALA A 103 -7.12 -3.20 -7.04
CA ALA A 103 -7.21 -1.86 -6.44
C ALA A 103 -6.09 -1.60 -5.41
N HIS A 104 -5.73 -2.60 -4.59
CA HIS A 104 -4.58 -2.51 -3.70
C HIS A 104 -3.26 -2.36 -4.47
N THR A 105 -3.14 -3.01 -5.62
CA THR A 105 -1.96 -2.86 -6.49
C THR A 105 -1.86 -1.44 -7.03
N VAL A 106 -2.97 -0.85 -7.50
CA VAL A 106 -3.02 0.56 -7.93
C VAL A 106 -2.68 1.50 -6.78
N MET A 107 -3.25 1.26 -5.59
CA MET A 107 -2.96 2.11 -4.42
C MET A 107 -1.47 2.11 -4.07
N ASN A 108 -0.82 0.95 -4.12
CA ASN A 108 0.59 0.85 -3.75
C ASN A 108 1.54 1.23 -4.87
N THR A 109 1.19 1.07 -6.14
CA THR A 109 2.13 1.23 -7.28
C THR A 109 1.73 2.33 -8.27
N GLY A 110 0.55 2.91 -8.11
CA GLY A 110 -0.04 3.90 -9.03
C GLY A 110 -0.60 3.33 -10.32
N THR A 111 -0.61 2.00 -10.50
CA THR A 111 -1.03 1.35 -11.76
C THR A 111 -1.52 -0.08 -11.52
N SER A 112 -2.37 -0.58 -12.42
CA SER A 112 -2.84 -1.96 -12.42
C SER A 112 -1.88 -2.91 -13.14
N ILE A 113 -0.84 -2.38 -13.80
CA ILE A 113 0.18 -3.17 -14.49
C ILE A 113 1.08 -3.84 -13.45
N SER A 114 1.22 -5.16 -13.54
CA SER A 114 2.07 -5.95 -12.65
C SER A 114 3.56 -5.59 -12.80
N GLY A 115 4.34 -5.83 -11.74
CA GLY A 115 5.79 -5.63 -11.73
C GLY A 115 6.24 -4.17 -11.58
N ARG A 116 5.32 -3.27 -11.20
CA ARG A 116 5.62 -1.85 -11.02
C ARG A 116 6.13 -1.58 -9.59
N PRO A 117 7.07 -0.63 -9.41
CA PRO A 117 7.60 -0.33 -8.09
C PRO A 117 6.51 0.22 -7.18
N SER A 118 6.49 -0.26 -5.94
CA SER A 118 5.62 0.28 -4.90
C SER A 118 6.04 1.67 -4.44
N MET A 119 5.13 2.36 -3.75
CA MET A 119 5.35 3.67 -3.15
C MET A 119 6.55 3.66 -2.21
N GLY A 120 6.69 2.61 -1.38
CA GLY A 120 7.85 2.47 -0.48
C GLY A 120 9.17 2.31 -1.23
N ALA A 121 9.18 1.57 -2.34
CA ALA A 121 10.36 1.45 -3.21
C ALA A 121 10.73 2.78 -3.87
N TRP A 122 9.74 3.55 -4.36
CA TRP A 122 9.99 4.88 -4.93
C TRP A 122 10.51 5.88 -3.90
N ILE A 123 9.94 5.89 -2.69
CA ILE A 123 10.35 6.77 -1.60
C ILE A 123 11.81 6.49 -1.22
N THR A 124 12.16 5.22 -1.00
CA THR A 124 13.53 4.84 -0.63
C THR A 124 14.52 5.01 -1.77
N TYR A 125 14.11 4.80 -3.01
CA TYR A 125 14.93 5.11 -4.19
C TYR A 125 15.23 6.60 -4.32
N GLY A 126 14.21 7.45 -4.18
CA GLY A 126 14.33 8.89 -4.40
C GLY A 126 14.94 9.66 -3.22
N LEU A 127 14.64 9.25 -1.98
CA LEU A 127 15.05 9.97 -0.77
C LEU A 127 16.17 9.26 0.00
N GLY A 128 16.43 7.98 -0.28
CA GLY A 128 17.36 7.16 0.49
C GLY A 128 16.76 6.65 1.80
N SER A 129 17.63 6.13 2.66
CA SER A 129 17.33 5.67 4.01
C SER A 129 18.17 6.45 5.01
N GLU A 130 17.57 6.90 6.11
CA GLU A 130 18.31 7.45 7.25
C GLU A 130 18.94 6.34 8.12
N SER A 131 18.48 5.09 7.96
CA SER A 131 19.03 3.94 8.66
C SER A 131 20.29 3.41 7.99
N GLY A 132 21.31 3.10 8.81
CA GLY A 132 22.55 2.45 8.39
C GLY A 132 22.64 0.96 8.76
N ASP A 133 21.68 0.45 9.53
CA ASP A 133 21.67 -0.92 10.07
C ASP A 133 20.32 -1.65 9.91
N LEU A 134 19.32 -0.99 9.31
CA LEU A 134 18.03 -1.58 8.95
C LEU A 134 17.69 -1.27 7.48
N PRO A 135 16.87 -2.13 6.83
CA PRO A 135 16.33 -1.83 5.52
C PRO A 135 15.55 -0.52 5.51
N GLY A 136 15.73 0.30 4.48
CA GLY A 136 14.99 1.56 4.33
C GLY A 136 13.48 1.37 4.11
N PHE A 137 13.06 0.19 3.67
CA PHE A 137 11.65 -0.16 3.47
C PHE A 137 11.33 -1.50 4.16
N VAL A 138 10.70 -1.41 5.33
CA VAL A 138 10.26 -2.55 6.12
C VAL A 138 8.76 -2.78 5.91
N VAL A 139 8.38 -4.05 5.80
CA VAL A 139 6.98 -4.47 5.64
C VAL A 139 6.60 -5.36 6.81
N LEU A 140 5.51 -4.99 7.48
CA LEU A 140 4.94 -5.75 8.59
C LEU A 140 3.57 -6.27 8.17
N THR A 141 3.37 -7.58 8.30
CA THR A 141 2.08 -8.20 8.02
C THR A 141 1.44 -8.69 9.31
N SER A 142 0.15 -8.43 9.46
CA SER A 142 -0.62 -8.97 10.57
C SER A 142 -1.04 -10.40 10.24
N LEU A 143 -0.79 -11.32 11.16
CA LEU A 143 -1.36 -12.67 11.12
C LEU A 143 -2.54 -12.73 12.10
N SER A 144 -3.62 -13.43 11.74
CA SER A 144 -4.66 -13.74 12.70
C SER A 144 -4.13 -14.67 13.78
N LYS A 145 -4.87 -14.83 14.88
CA LYS A 145 -4.53 -15.76 15.97
C LYS A 145 -4.30 -17.20 15.48
N ASP A 146 -4.93 -17.59 14.36
CA ASP A 146 -4.81 -18.92 13.77
C ASP A 146 -3.67 -19.01 12.72
N GLY A 147 -2.79 -18.00 12.68
CA GLY A 147 -1.68 -17.92 11.71
C GLY A 147 -2.10 -17.61 10.28
N ARG A 148 -3.39 -17.35 10.03
CA ARG A 148 -3.91 -16.99 8.70
C ARG A 148 -3.91 -15.49 8.53
N ASN A 149 -3.44 -15.00 7.39
CA ASN A 149 -3.66 -13.59 7.06
C ASN A 149 -5.15 -13.40 6.72
N PRO A 150 -5.92 -12.58 7.46
CA PRO A 150 -7.34 -12.36 7.17
C PRO A 150 -7.57 -11.67 5.82
N GLN A 151 -6.52 -11.13 5.18
CA GLN A 151 -6.54 -10.54 3.84
C GLN A 151 -5.38 -11.11 3.02
N PRO A 152 -5.55 -11.41 1.72
CA PRO A 152 -4.45 -11.86 0.87
C PRO A 152 -3.47 -10.69 0.60
N ILE A 153 -2.47 -10.54 1.47
CA ILE A 153 -1.40 -9.55 1.32
C ILE A 153 -0.25 -10.22 0.53
N ALA A 154 -0.06 -9.81 -0.72
CA ALA A 154 0.93 -10.40 -1.61
C ALA A 154 2.16 -9.51 -1.79
N THR A 155 3.34 -10.12 -1.92
CA THR A 155 4.63 -9.42 -2.07
C THR A 155 4.68 -8.40 -3.21
N ARG A 156 3.87 -8.60 -4.26
CA ARG A 156 3.70 -7.64 -5.35
C ARG A 156 3.28 -6.24 -4.89
N GLN A 157 2.65 -6.11 -3.71
CA GLN A 157 2.19 -4.84 -3.16
C GLN A 157 3.35 -3.97 -2.64
N TRP A 158 4.53 -4.54 -2.38
CA TRP A 158 5.73 -3.81 -1.92
C TRP A 158 6.99 -4.15 -2.73
N HIS A 159 6.81 -4.54 -4.00
CA HIS A 159 7.92 -4.92 -4.86
C HIS A 159 8.72 -3.68 -5.34
N SER A 160 10.02 -3.85 -5.61
CA SER A 160 10.85 -2.80 -6.24
C SER A 160 10.61 -2.66 -7.74
N GLY A 161 9.96 -3.64 -8.37
CA GLY A 161 9.69 -3.62 -9.80
C GLY A 161 10.98 -3.63 -10.62
N PHE A 162 11.13 -2.64 -11.49
CA PHE A 162 12.36 -2.44 -12.27
C PHE A 162 13.42 -1.58 -11.54
N LEU A 163 13.13 -1.10 -10.33
CA LEU A 163 14.14 -0.44 -9.51
C LEU A 163 15.10 -1.50 -8.94
N PRO A 164 16.37 -1.14 -8.68
CA PRO A 164 17.34 -2.07 -8.10
C PRO A 164 16.78 -2.80 -6.87
N SER A 165 17.07 -4.10 -6.79
CA SER A 165 16.53 -4.98 -5.74
C SER A 165 16.82 -4.53 -4.31
N ARG A 166 17.82 -3.67 -4.06
CA ARG A 166 18.06 -3.05 -2.74
C ARG A 166 16.90 -2.20 -2.21
N PHE A 167 15.98 -1.77 -3.08
CA PHE A 167 14.76 -1.01 -2.71
C PHE A 167 13.52 -1.90 -2.51
N GLN A 168 13.71 -3.22 -2.54
CA GLN A 168 12.65 -4.18 -2.26
C GLN A 168 12.19 -4.03 -0.80
N GLY A 169 10.87 -3.99 -0.59
CA GLY A 169 10.33 -4.04 0.77
C GLY A 169 10.69 -5.36 1.44
N VAL A 170 11.30 -5.28 2.62
CA VAL A 170 11.73 -6.42 3.41
C VAL A 170 10.63 -6.77 4.40
N ALA A 171 9.99 -7.92 4.17
CA ALA A 171 8.95 -8.42 5.08
C ALA A 171 9.59 -8.96 6.36
N PHE A 172 9.14 -8.42 7.50
CA PHE A 172 9.60 -8.86 8.81
C PHE A 172 8.62 -9.85 9.40
N SER A 173 9.15 -10.91 9.99
CA SER A 173 8.35 -11.87 10.74
C SER A 173 7.96 -11.28 12.09
N SER A 174 6.70 -11.49 12.48
CA SER A 174 6.17 -11.02 13.77
C SER A 174 6.64 -11.86 14.97
N HIS A 175 7.19 -13.05 14.72
CA HIS A 175 7.71 -13.99 15.71
C HIS A 175 8.96 -14.70 15.17
N GLY A 176 9.87 -15.09 16.05
CA GLY A 176 11.13 -15.75 15.68
C GLY A 176 12.14 -14.79 15.07
N ASP A 177 12.86 -15.23 14.04
CA ASP A 177 13.83 -14.40 13.34
C ASP A 177 13.13 -13.32 12.50
N PRO A 178 13.39 -12.02 12.75
CA PRO A 178 12.73 -10.93 12.02
C PRO A 178 12.94 -11.01 10.51
N VAL A 179 14.13 -11.43 10.08
CA VAL A 179 14.47 -11.72 8.69
C VAL A 179 15.05 -13.13 8.65
N HIS A 180 14.61 -13.94 7.69
CA HIS A 180 15.10 -15.31 7.55
C HIS A 180 16.62 -15.34 7.35
N TYR A 181 17.28 -16.29 8.04
CA TYR A 181 18.72 -16.56 7.90
C TYR A 181 19.63 -15.38 8.27
N LEU A 182 19.20 -14.51 9.18
CA LEU A 182 20.03 -13.41 9.68
C LEU A 182 21.19 -13.90 10.56
N GLY A 183 20.97 -14.98 11.31
CA GLY A 183 22.00 -15.62 12.14
C GLY A 183 22.94 -16.51 11.33
N ASN A 184 24.17 -16.67 11.81
CA ASN A 184 25.10 -17.65 11.25
C ASN A 184 24.59 -19.08 11.50
N PRO A 185 24.77 -20.01 10.55
CA PRO A 185 24.46 -21.41 10.77
C PRO A 185 25.36 -22.03 11.85
N PRO A 186 24.94 -23.11 12.53
CA PRO A 186 25.75 -23.78 13.54
C PRO A 186 27.14 -24.14 13.01
N GLY A 187 28.18 -23.78 13.77
CA GLY A 187 29.58 -24.03 13.39
C GLY A 187 30.24 -22.95 12.53
N VAL A 188 29.51 -21.90 12.12
CA VAL A 188 30.07 -20.75 11.39
C VAL A 188 30.20 -19.54 12.31
N ASN A 189 31.43 -19.12 12.57
CA ASN A 189 31.70 -17.90 13.34
C ASN A 189 31.61 -16.65 12.44
N ARG A 190 31.58 -15.47 13.08
CA ARG A 190 31.45 -14.19 12.37
C ARG A 190 32.60 -13.91 11.39
N GLU A 191 33.82 -14.32 11.72
CA GLU A 191 35.00 -14.11 10.88
C GLU A 191 34.91 -14.95 9.60
N GLN A 192 34.54 -16.23 9.71
CA GLN A 192 34.31 -17.11 8.57
C GLN A 192 33.21 -16.58 7.65
N GLN A 193 32.09 -16.11 8.23
CA GLN A 193 31.01 -15.50 7.47
C GLN A 193 31.47 -14.24 6.73
N GLN A 194 32.25 -13.37 7.39
CA GLN A 194 32.80 -12.17 6.77
C GLN A 194 33.77 -12.50 5.63
N GLN A 195 34.64 -13.49 5.80
CA GLN A 195 35.56 -13.95 4.75
C GLN A 195 34.79 -14.50 3.53
N LEU A 196 33.73 -15.29 3.77
CA LEU A 196 32.87 -15.80 2.71
C LEU A 196 32.19 -14.66 1.94
N VAL A 197 31.50 -13.75 2.64
CA VAL A 197 30.83 -12.60 2.03
C VAL A 197 31.82 -11.75 1.23
N ALA A 198 32.99 -11.41 1.82
CA ALA A 198 34.01 -10.62 1.14
C ALA A 198 34.56 -11.33 -0.12
N THR A 199 34.67 -12.66 -0.10
CA THR A 199 35.12 -13.43 -1.27
C THR A 199 34.07 -13.42 -2.37
N ILE A 200 32.80 -13.62 -2.03
CA ILE A 200 31.67 -13.56 -2.98
C ILE A 200 31.58 -12.16 -3.59
N SER A 201 31.62 -11.10 -2.78
CA SER A 201 31.58 -9.72 -3.28
C SER A 201 32.72 -9.40 -4.24
N LYS A 202 33.93 -9.92 -4.01
CA LYS A 202 35.06 -9.78 -4.95
C LYS A 202 34.78 -10.49 -6.27
N LEU A 203 34.31 -11.73 -6.23
CA LEU A 203 33.98 -12.50 -7.44
C LEU A 203 32.86 -11.84 -8.25
N ASP A 204 31.81 -11.36 -7.56
CA ASP A 204 30.72 -10.62 -8.19
C ASP A 204 31.21 -9.31 -8.80
N THR A 205 32.10 -8.58 -8.14
CA THR A 205 32.71 -7.35 -8.68
C THR A 205 33.50 -7.64 -9.96
N GLU A 206 34.36 -8.66 -9.96
CA GLU A 206 35.13 -9.05 -11.15
C GLU A 206 34.23 -9.48 -12.31
N ARG A 207 33.21 -10.29 -12.01
CA ARG A 207 32.21 -10.70 -13.00
C ARG A 207 31.45 -9.51 -13.56
N ASN A 208 31.11 -8.53 -12.72
CA ASN A 208 30.33 -7.38 -13.17
C ASN A 208 31.11 -6.40 -14.05
N ARG A 209 32.45 -6.41 -14.00
CA ARG A 209 33.28 -5.66 -14.96
C ARG A 209 33.04 -6.08 -16.41
N LEU A 210 32.65 -7.34 -16.63
CA LEU A 210 32.36 -7.88 -17.96
C LEU A 210 30.87 -7.76 -18.32
N LEU A 211 29.99 -8.03 -17.35
CA LEU A 211 28.55 -8.11 -17.60
C LEU A 211 27.83 -6.76 -17.52
N VAL A 212 28.35 -5.80 -16.74
CA VAL A 212 27.74 -4.49 -16.47
C VAL A 212 26.26 -4.65 -16.09
N ASN A 213 25.99 -5.52 -15.12
CA ASN A 213 24.67 -5.86 -14.65
C ASN A 213 24.32 -5.06 -13.38
N PRO A 214 23.32 -4.16 -13.42
CA PRO A 214 22.89 -3.38 -12.26
C PRO A 214 22.41 -4.22 -11.06
N GLU A 215 21.90 -5.43 -11.31
CA GLU A 215 21.46 -6.33 -10.22
C GLU A 215 22.64 -6.95 -9.47
N VAL A 216 23.77 -7.16 -10.13
CA VAL A 216 24.99 -7.62 -9.44
C VAL A 216 25.54 -6.49 -8.59
N GLU A 217 25.54 -5.27 -9.11
CA GLU A 217 25.96 -4.07 -8.36
C GLU A 217 25.09 -3.83 -7.13
N ALA A 218 23.76 -3.98 -7.26
CA ALA A 218 22.82 -3.82 -6.15
C ALA A 218 23.01 -4.85 -5.01
N ARG A 219 23.59 -6.03 -5.29
CA ARG A 219 23.90 -7.05 -4.28
C ARG A 219 25.22 -6.82 -3.55
N ILE A 220 26.14 -6.11 -4.19
CA ILE A 220 27.45 -5.78 -3.63
C ILE A 220 27.35 -4.57 -2.67
N SER A 221 26.45 -3.62 -2.98
CA SER A 221 26.30 -2.33 -2.29
C SER A 221 25.44 -2.37 -1.03
#